data_AF-A0A537FTW8-F1
#
_entry.id   AF-A0A537FTW8-F1
#
_cell.length_a   1.000
_cell.length_b   1.000
_cell.length_c   1.000
_cell.angle_alpha   90.00
_cell.angle_beta   90.00
_cell.angle_gamma   90.00
#
_symmetry.space_group_name_H-M   'P 1'
#
loop_
_entity.id
_entity.type
_entity.pdbx_description
1 polymer ?
#
loop_
_entity_poly.entity_id
_entity_poly.type
_entity_poly.pdbx_seq_one_letter_code
_entity_poly.pdbx_strand_id
1 'polypeptide(L)'
;MSKSDSTSFVFANTKGDLGRIITQLKRTTNVGSITPVTGRFDLVIRLKTNEPTKALNTVEKIRSISGITSTQTAFSIESVTNAKNREESNEPPLAYALVKVKGKFRSVLQKLKTFPNLVEAHLVPGEFDVVASFNGFSQDELMESSVEKLNSINGITASETLIAWTPSNQPQ
;
A
#
# COMPACT_ATOMS: atom_id res chain seq x y z
N MET A 1 9.88 0.31 24.25
CA MET A 1 10.02 0.73 22.84
C MET A 1 9.17 -0.22 22.01
N SER A 2 8.01 0.23 21.51
CA SER A 2 7.17 -0.60 20.65
C SER A 2 7.93 -0.85 19.35
N LYS A 3 8.28 -2.11 19.06
CA LYS A 3 8.83 -2.50 17.76
C LYS A 3 7.79 -2.08 16.72
N SER A 4 8.12 -1.10 15.88
CA SER A 4 7.32 -0.80 14.70
C SER A 4 7.10 -2.12 13.95
N ASP A 5 5.84 -2.46 13.70
CA ASP A 5 5.46 -3.55 12.81
C ASP A 5 5.90 -3.17 11.39
N SER A 6 7.20 -3.33 11.09
CA SER A 6 7.71 -3.03 9.76
C SER A 6 6.94 -3.89 8.77
N THR A 7 6.25 -3.20 7.87
CA THR A 7 5.36 -3.76 6.86
C THR A 7 6.00 -3.47 5.52
N SER A 8 6.02 -4.45 4.62
CA SER A 8 6.51 -4.27 3.26
C SER A 8 5.36 -4.37 2.27
N PHE A 9 5.45 -3.63 1.18
CA PHE A 9 4.46 -3.64 0.11
C PHE A 9 5.06 -4.26 -1.14
N VAL A 10 4.28 -5.08 -1.83
CA VAL A 10 4.59 -5.55 -3.18
C VAL A 10 3.50 -5.02 -4.10
N PHE A 11 3.89 -4.15 -5.01
CA PHE A 11 3.07 -3.68 -6.10
C PHE A 11 3.26 -4.64 -7.26
N ALA A 12 2.19 -5.22 -7.79
CA ALA A 12 2.28 -6.25 -8.81
C ALA A 12 1.37 -5.95 -10.00
N ASN A 13 1.87 -6.28 -11.18
CA ASN A 13 1.07 -6.42 -12.38
C ASN A 13 0.77 -7.88 -12.65
N THR A 14 -0.38 -8.11 -13.25
CA THR A 14 -0.97 -9.41 -13.44
C THR A 14 -1.41 -9.61 -14.88
N LYS A 15 -1.55 -10.87 -15.29
CA LYS A 15 -2.13 -11.26 -16.56
C LYS A 15 -2.90 -12.55 -16.38
N GLY A 16 -4.12 -12.60 -16.93
CA GLY A 16 -5.01 -13.75 -16.83
C GLY A 16 -6.04 -13.57 -15.71
N ASP A 17 -6.46 -14.69 -15.12
CA ASP A 17 -7.52 -14.73 -14.11
C ASP A 17 -7.04 -14.16 -12.75
N LEU A 18 -7.46 -12.94 -12.44
CA LEU A 18 -7.15 -12.24 -11.20
C LEU A 18 -7.68 -12.97 -9.96
N GLY A 19 -8.85 -13.63 -10.04
CA GLY A 19 -9.44 -14.37 -8.93
C GLY A 19 -8.58 -15.57 -8.53
N ARG A 20 -8.05 -16.29 -9.52
CA ARG A 20 -7.10 -17.39 -9.29
C ARG A 20 -5.78 -16.88 -8.70
N ILE A 21 -5.24 -15.79 -9.22
CA ILE A 21 -3.99 -15.18 -8.71
C ILE A 21 -4.16 -14.76 -7.24
N ILE A 22 -5.25 -14.06 -6.92
CA ILE A 22 -5.57 -13.64 -5.53
C ILE A 22 -5.71 -14.87 -4.62
N THR A 23 -6.33 -15.95 -5.10
CA THR A 23 -6.47 -17.19 -4.31
C THR A 23 -5.11 -17.83 -4.00
N GLN A 24 -4.18 -17.80 -4.95
CA GLN A 24 -2.80 -18.28 -4.72
C GLN A 24 -2.02 -17.37 -3.77
N LEU A 25 -2.15 -16.05 -3.92
CA LEU A 25 -1.55 -15.07 -3.01
C LEU A 25 -2.03 -15.25 -1.56
N LYS A 26 -3.33 -15.48 -1.35
CA LYS A 26 -3.90 -15.74 -0.01
C LYS A 26 -3.30 -16.97 0.69
N ARG A 27 -2.82 -17.96 -0.07
CA ARG A 27 -2.16 -19.16 0.45
C ARG A 27 -0.67 -18.95 0.74
N THR A 28 -0.11 -17.82 0.34
CA THR A 28 1.31 -17.52 0.53
C THR A 28 1.57 -17.03 1.95
N THR A 29 2.51 -17.68 2.65
CA THR A 29 2.88 -17.31 4.02
C THR A 29 3.36 -15.86 4.10
N ASN A 30 3.01 -15.17 5.18
CA ASN A 30 3.30 -13.75 5.44
C ASN A 30 2.64 -12.75 4.49
N VAL A 31 1.70 -13.16 3.63
CA VAL A 31 0.77 -12.21 3.00
C VAL A 31 -0.29 -11.79 4.02
N GLY A 32 -0.44 -10.49 4.21
CA GLY A 32 -1.38 -9.86 5.14
C GLY A 32 -2.68 -9.46 4.45
N SER A 33 -2.59 -8.56 3.49
CA SER A 33 -3.72 -8.13 2.66
C SER A 33 -3.33 -8.08 1.19
N ILE A 34 -4.33 -8.20 0.32
CA ILE A 34 -4.21 -8.10 -1.14
C ILE A 34 -5.32 -7.17 -1.58
N THR A 35 -4.96 -6.02 -2.14
CA THR A 35 -5.90 -5.01 -2.60
C THR A 35 -5.76 -4.84 -4.10
N PRO A 36 -6.76 -5.23 -4.90
CA PRO A 36 -6.83 -4.82 -6.30
C PRO A 36 -6.98 -3.31 -6.39
N VAL A 37 -6.19 -2.69 -7.26
CA VAL A 37 -6.16 -1.23 -7.40
C VAL A 37 -6.24 -0.81 -8.86
N THR A 38 -6.64 0.44 -9.09
CA THR A 38 -6.50 1.13 -10.38
C THR A 38 -5.16 1.84 -10.44
N GLY A 39 -4.68 2.12 -11.67
CA GLY A 39 -3.42 2.83 -11.92
C GLY A 39 -2.40 1.97 -12.65
N ARG A 40 -1.11 2.21 -12.43
CA ARG A 40 -0.02 1.47 -13.11
C ARG A 40 0.25 0.06 -12.56
N PHE A 41 -0.40 -0.27 -11.44
CA PHE A 41 -0.33 -1.57 -10.80
C PHE A 41 -1.72 -2.18 -10.72
N ASP A 42 -1.81 -3.51 -10.80
CA ASP A 42 -3.09 -4.22 -10.63
C ASP A 42 -3.35 -4.56 -9.16
N LEU A 43 -2.30 -4.82 -8.39
CA LEU A 43 -2.38 -5.28 -7.00
C LEU A 43 -1.41 -4.55 -6.08
N VAL A 44 -1.86 -4.23 -4.88
CA VAL A 44 -1.03 -3.89 -3.72
C VAL A 44 -1.11 -5.04 -2.72
N ILE A 45 0.03 -5.66 -2.41
CA ILE A 45 0.12 -6.80 -1.49
C ILE A 45 0.91 -6.37 -0.26
N ARG A 46 0.26 -6.38 0.90
CA ARG A 46 0.86 -6.03 2.19
C ARG A 46 1.44 -7.28 2.83
N LEU A 47 2.71 -7.26 3.22
CA LEU A 47 3.34 -8.36 3.96
C LEU A 47 3.17 -8.17 5.47
N LYS A 48 2.87 -9.26 6.18
CA LYS A 48 2.74 -9.30 7.65
C LYS A 48 3.97 -9.90 8.32
N THR A 49 5.16 -9.39 7.98
CA THR A 49 6.42 -9.79 8.62
C THR A 49 7.38 -8.62 8.69
N ASN A 50 8.07 -8.51 9.83
CA ASN A 50 9.12 -7.53 10.10
C ASN A 50 10.53 -8.13 9.96
N GLU A 51 10.64 -9.40 9.57
CA GLU A 51 11.92 -10.09 9.38
C GLU A 51 12.34 -9.98 7.90
N PRO A 52 13.47 -9.31 7.58
CA PRO A 52 13.89 -9.08 6.20
C PRO A 52 13.98 -10.36 5.35
N THR A 53 14.53 -11.44 5.91
CA THR A 53 14.64 -12.74 5.21
C THR A 53 13.28 -13.35 4.91
N LYS A 54 12.33 -13.28 5.85
CA LYS A 54 10.95 -13.77 5.62
C LYS A 54 10.24 -12.92 4.59
N ALA A 55 10.42 -11.60 4.64
CA ALA A 55 9.85 -10.68 3.65
C ALA A 55 10.38 -11.02 2.25
N LEU A 56 11.70 -11.13 2.08
CA LEU A 56 12.33 -11.46 0.80
C LEU A 56 11.85 -12.81 0.25
N ASN A 57 11.86 -13.86 1.07
CA ASN A 57 11.36 -15.18 0.68
C ASN A 57 9.88 -15.14 0.25
N THR A 58 9.06 -14.34 0.94
CA THR A 58 7.65 -14.15 0.54
C THR A 58 7.54 -13.40 -0.78
N VAL A 59 8.37 -12.37 -1.03
CA VAL A 59 8.40 -11.67 -2.32
C VAL A 59 8.78 -12.60 -3.47
N GLU A 60 9.79 -13.46 -3.27
CA GLU A 60 10.19 -14.45 -4.29
C GLU A 60 9.06 -15.44 -4.60
N LYS A 61 8.36 -15.92 -3.57
CA LYS A 61 7.16 -16.75 -3.76
C LYS A 61 6.07 -16.02 -4.54
N ILE A 62 5.80 -14.75 -4.23
CA ILE A 62 4.83 -13.93 -4.97
C ILE A 62 5.23 -13.84 -6.45
N ARG A 63 6.49 -13.54 -6.75
CA ARG A 63 7.01 -13.45 -8.14
C ARG A 63 6.90 -14.76 -8.92
N SER A 64 6.94 -15.89 -8.22
CA SER A 64 6.80 -17.22 -8.85
C SER A 64 5.34 -17.61 -9.19
N ILE A 65 4.35 -16.84 -8.73
CA ILE A 65 2.94 -17.14 -8.99
C ILE A 65 2.63 -16.91 -10.47
N SER A 66 2.10 -17.94 -11.12
CA SER A 66 1.63 -17.85 -12.50
C SER A 66 0.62 -16.72 -12.66
N GLY A 67 0.89 -15.81 -13.59
CA GLY A 67 0.06 -14.64 -13.85
C GLY A 67 0.60 -13.37 -13.21
N ILE A 68 1.55 -13.41 -12.26
CA ILE A 68 2.32 -12.22 -11.87
C ILE A 68 3.35 -11.92 -12.95
N THR A 69 3.29 -10.74 -13.57
CA THR A 69 4.15 -10.38 -14.71
C THR A 69 5.31 -9.48 -14.32
N SER A 70 5.08 -8.57 -13.37
CA SER A 70 6.12 -7.72 -12.81
C SER A 70 5.79 -7.37 -11.36
N THR A 71 6.82 -7.11 -10.56
CA THR A 71 6.64 -6.65 -9.18
C THR A 71 7.60 -5.53 -8.85
N GLN A 72 7.16 -4.63 -7.99
CA GLN A 72 7.98 -3.63 -7.34
C GLN A 72 7.80 -3.74 -5.83
N THR A 73 8.91 -3.83 -5.11
CA THR A 73 8.91 -4.08 -3.67
C THR A 73 9.32 -2.83 -2.92
N ALA A 74 8.54 -2.46 -1.91
CA ALA A 74 8.79 -1.32 -1.06
C ALA A 74 8.94 -1.78 0.40
N PHE A 75 10.19 -1.84 0.87
CA PHE A 75 10.52 -2.18 2.24
C PHE A 75 10.43 -0.94 3.13
N SER A 76 9.60 -0.98 4.17
CA SER A 76 9.46 0.14 5.11
C SER A 76 10.69 0.29 5.98
N ILE A 77 11.28 1.49 5.98
CA ILE A 77 12.40 1.88 6.85
C ILE A 77 11.88 2.56 8.12
N GLU A 78 10.95 3.50 7.95
CA GLU A 78 10.28 4.25 9.02
C GLU A 78 8.79 4.33 8.69
N SER A 79 7.94 4.26 9.71
CA SER A 79 6.51 4.35 9.52
C SER A 79 5.83 5.19 10.59
N VAL A 80 4.72 5.81 10.19
CA VAL A 80 3.76 6.42 11.10
C VAL A 80 2.41 5.77 10.88
N THR A 81 1.69 5.53 11.96
CA THR A 81 0.32 5.00 11.90
C THR A 81 -0.59 5.95 12.64
N ASN A 82 -1.81 6.13 12.14
CA ASN A 82 -2.87 6.76 12.90
C ASN A 82 -3.64 5.64 13.62
N ALA A 83 -3.41 5.51 14.93
CA ALA A 83 -3.88 4.36 15.73
C ALA A 83 -5.42 4.23 15.73
N LYS A 84 -6.15 5.35 15.66
CA LYS A 84 -7.62 5.35 15.61
C LYS A 84 -8.14 4.56 14.40
N ASN A 85 -7.56 4.78 13.23
CA ASN A 85 -8.01 4.12 11.99
C ASN A 85 -7.49 2.68 11.87
N ARG A 86 -6.35 2.35 12.50
CA ARG A 86 -5.75 1.02 12.44
C ARG A 86 -6.50 -0.01 13.29
N GLU A 87 -7.07 0.42 14.41
CA GLU A 87 -7.88 -0.45 15.30
C GLU A 87 -9.32 -0.62 14.79
N GLU A 88 -9.83 0.35 14.04
CA GLU A 88 -11.19 0.32 13.48
C GLU A 88 -11.28 -0.39 12.12
N SER A 89 -10.18 -0.51 11.36
CA SER A 89 -10.22 -1.13 10.02
C SER A 89 -9.71 -2.58 10.00
N ASN A 90 -10.63 -3.54 10.13
CA ASN A 90 -10.41 -4.90 9.60
C ASN A 90 -10.48 -4.94 8.06
N GLU A 91 -10.80 -3.82 7.43
CA GLU A 91 -10.96 -3.67 5.99
C GLU A 91 -9.66 -3.20 5.31
N PRO A 92 -9.39 -3.66 4.08
CA PRO A 92 -8.24 -3.18 3.31
C PRO A 92 -8.37 -1.68 3.02
N PRO A 93 -7.24 -0.94 2.95
CA PRO A 93 -7.25 0.47 2.55
C PRO A 93 -7.97 0.70 1.23
N LEU A 94 -8.74 1.78 1.16
CA LEU A 94 -9.47 2.18 -0.04
C LEU A 94 -8.57 2.89 -1.05
N ALA A 95 -7.44 3.44 -0.62
CA ALA A 95 -6.46 4.04 -1.52
C ALA A 95 -5.04 3.94 -0.99
N TYR A 96 -4.09 3.93 -1.92
CA TYR A 96 -2.66 4.04 -1.64
C TYR A 96 -2.09 5.22 -2.42
N ALA A 97 -1.48 6.18 -1.74
CA ALA A 97 -0.71 7.24 -2.36
C ALA A 97 0.78 6.86 -2.39
N LEU A 98 1.35 6.85 -3.60
CA LEU A 98 2.78 6.74 -3.84
C LEU A 98 3.33 8.15 -4.03
N VAL A 99 4.26 8.55 -3.18
CA VAL A 99 4.66 9.95 -3.06
C VAL A 99 6.15 10.10 -3.26
N LYS A 100 6.53 11.08 -4.08
CA LYS A 100 7.89 11.60 -4.21
C LYS A 100 8.11 12.78 -3.30
N VAL A 101 9.15 12.70 -2.47
CA VAL A 101 9.47 13.70 -1.45
C VAL A 101 10.85 14.30 -1.71
N LYS A 102 10.93 15.62 -1.63
CA LYS A 102 12.19 16.37 -1.58
C LYS A 102 12.38 16.99 -0.19
N GLY A 103 13.58 16.86 0.36
CA GLY A 103 13.94 17.46 1.65
C GLY A 103 13.71 16.53 2.83
N LYS A 104 13.04 17.01 3.88
CA LYS A 104 12.97 16.31 5.18
C LYS A 104 11.82 15.28 5.22
N PHE A 105 12.12 14.03 4.89
CA PHE A 105 11.16 12.91 4.89
C PHE A 105 10.34 12.79 6.18
N ARG A 106 10.98 12.94 7.34
CA ARG A 106 10.30 12.87 8.65
C ARG A 106 9.23 13.94 8.82
N SER A 107 9.44 15.15 8.30
CA SER A 107 8.45 16.22 8.34
C SER A 107 7.23 15.89 7.48
N VAL A 108 7.43 15.25 6.32
CA VAL A 108 6.33 14.77 5.48
C VAL A 108 5.55 13.67 6.19
N LEU A 109 6.23 12.67 6.78
CA LEU A 109 5.55 11.63 7.56
C LEU A 109 4.72 12.21 8.72
N GLN A 110 5.26 13.16 9.48
CA GLN A 110 4.50 13.79 10.58
C GLN A 110 3.29 14.58 10.07
N LYS A 111 3.38 15.24 8.92
CA LYS A 111 2.23 15.90 8.29
C LYS A 111 1.19 14.90 7.78
N LEU A 112 1.60 13.80 7.16
CA LEU A 112 0.68 12.74 6.75
C LEU A 112 -0.08 12.19 7.95
N LYS A 113 0.60 12.00 9.09
CA LYS A 113 -0.03 11.52 10.32
C LYS A 113 -1.21 12.39 10.80
N THR A 114 -1.27 13.67 10.44
CA THR A 114 -2.38 14.55 10.83
C THR A 114 -3.63 14.37 9.97
N PHE A 115 -3.56 13.57 8.90
CA PHE A 115 -4.71 13.30 8.06
C PHE A 115 -5.68 12.38 8.82
N PRO A 116 -6.96 12.77 8.95
CA PRO A 116 -7.91 12.06 9.78
C PRO A 116 -8.19 10.64 9.27
N ASN A 117 -7.95 10.39 7.99
CA ASN A 117 -8.30 9.16 7.30
C ASN A 117 -7.06 8.35 6.85
N LEU A 118 -5.85 8.80 7.22
CA LEU A 118 -4.62 8.02 7.04
C LEU A 118 -4.68 6.77 7.94
N VAL A 119 -4.34 5.61 7.40
CA VAL A 119 -4.12 4.39 8.18
C VAL A 119 -2.65 4.31 8.61
N GLU A 120 -1.76 4.29 7.62
CA GLU A 120 -0.33 4.16 7.79
C GLU A 120 0.42 4.87 6.66
N ALA A 121 1.59 5.42 6.95
CA ALA A 121 2.52 5.92 5.95
C ALA A 121 3.92 5.39 6.23
N HIS A 122 4.60 4.94 5.17
CA HIS A 122 5.87 4.25 5.23
C HIS A 122 6.89 4.96 4.34
N LEU A 123 8.03 5.34 4.91
CA LEU A 123 9.22 5.72 4.16
C LEU A 123 9.83 4.46 3.54
N VAL A 124 9.95 4.47 2.23
CA VAL A 124 10.46 3.34 1.44
C VAL A 124 11.55 3.82 0.49
N PRO A 125 12.62 3.06 0.27
CA PRO A 125 13.62 3.38 -0.73
C PRO A 125 13.11 2.95 -2.12
N GLY A 126 13.32 3.79 -3.15
CA GLY A 126 13.10 3.40 -4.54
C GLY A 126 12.45 4.48 -5.42
N GLU A 127 11.60 4.03 -6.34
CA GLU A 127 10.92 4.90 -7.31
C GLU A 127 9.91 5.85 -6.65
N PHE A 128 9.43 5.56 -5.46
CA PHE A 128 8.69 6.49 -4.61
C PHE A 128 9.33 6.47 -3.24
N ASP A 129 9.18 7.57 -2.50
CA ASP A 129 9.83 7.75 -1.22
C ASP A 129 8.87 7.42 -0.07
N VAL A 130 7.57 7.60 -0.28
CA VAL A 130 6.55 7.28 0.73
C VAL A 130 5.40 6.50 0.11
N VAL A 131 4.93 5.46 0.81
CA VAL A 131 3.65 4.80 0.57
C VAL A 131 2.72 5.17 1.70
N ALA A 132 1.59 5.81 1.40
CA ALA A 132 0.57 6.17 2.38
C ALA A 132 -0.76 5.47 2.06
N SER A 133 -1.32 4.77 3.04
CA SER A 133 -2.57 4.04 2.94
C SER A 133 -3.69 4.85 3.59
N PHE A 134 -4.83 4.99 2.90
CA PHE A 134 -5.97 5.78 3.36
C PHE A 134 -7.25 4.94 3.41
N ASN A 135 -8.07 5.20 4.42
CA ASN A 135 -9.46 4.79 4.48
C ASN A 135 -10.35 6.00 4.17
N GLY A 136 -11.62 5.77 3.85
CA GLY A 136 -12.61 6.81 3.61
C GLY A 136 -14.01 6.20 3.69
N PHE A 137 -15.05 7.04 3.82
CA PHE A 137 -16.42 6.52 3.78
C PHE A 137 -16.89 6.26 2.33
N SER A 138 -16.29 6.93 1.33
CA SER A 138 -16.51 6.71 -0.11
C SER A 138 -15.28 7.07 -0.98
N GLN A 139 -15.25 6.60 -2.25
CA GLN A 139 -14.19 6.94 -3.22
C GLN A 139 -14.15 8.44 -3.57
N ASP A 140 -15.31 9.10 -3.66
CA ASP A 140 -15.41 10.53 -3.99
C ASP A 140 -14.80 11.39 -2.88
N GLU A 141 -15.09 11.06 -1.62
CA GLU A 141 -14.55 11.77 -0.46
C GLU A 141 -13.02 11.59 -0.34
N LEU A 142 -12.48 10.43 -0.74
CA LEU A 142 -11.03 10.19 -0.80
C LEU A 142 -10.33 11.11 -1.80
N MET A 143 -10.91 11.28 -2.98
CA MET A 143 -10.34 12.15 -4.01
C MET A 143 -10.30 13.61 -3.56
N GLU A 144 -11.43 14.15 -3.10
CA GLU A 144 -11.52 15.56 -2.68
C GLU A 144 -10.70 15.84 -1.42
N SER A 145 -10.75 14.96 -0.42
CA SER A 145 -10.19 15.28 0.90
C SER A 145 -8.71 14.95 1.04
N SER A 146 -8.20 13.92 0.34
CA SER A 146 -6.90 13.33 0.66
C SER A 146 -5.89 13.54 -0.45
N VAL A 147 -6.27 13.32 -1.71
CA VAL A 147 -5.35 13.48 -2.86
C VAL A 147 -4.98 14.94 -3.08
N GLU A 148 -5.97 15.84 -3.04
CA GLU A 148 -5.71 17.28 -3.18
C GLU A 148 -4.86 17.83 -2.02
N LYS A 149 -5.19 17.42 -0.78
CA LYS A 149 -4.44 17.85 0.41
C LYS A 149 -3.04 17.25 0.46
N LEU A 150 -2.81 16.05 -0.09
CA LEU A 150 -1.47 15.48 -0.21
C LEU A 150 -0.55 16.39 -1.03
N ASN A 151 -1.00 16.86 -2.20
CA ASN A 151 -0.21 17.73 -3.06
C ASN A 151 0.08 19.11 -2.43
N SER A 152 -0.69 19.52 -1.42
CA SER A 152 -0.46 20.76 -0.66
C SER A 152 0.68 20.65 0.38
N ILE A 153 1.15 19.44 0.69
CA ILE A 153 2.21 19.24 1.68
C ILE A 153 3.55 19.72 1.11
N ASN A 154 4.08 20.80 1.66
CA ASN A 154 5.44 21.24 1.34
C ASN A 154 6.46 20.11 1.56
N GLY A 155 7.19 19.77 0.50
CA GLY A 155 8.11 18.64 0.41
C GLY A 155 7.64 17.54 -0.54
N ILE A 156 6.34 17.43 -0.83
CA ILE A 156 5.82 16.53 -1.87
C ILE A 156 6.05 17.17 -3.24
N THR A 157 6.60 16.40 -4.16
CA THR A 157 6.96 16.85 -5.52
C THR A 157 6.16 16.17 -6.61
N ALA A 158 5.71 14.94 -6.35
CA ALA A 158 4.76 14.22 -7.19
C ALA A 158 4.01 13.22 -6.31
N SER A 159 2.79 12.87 -6.73
CA SER A 159 2.02 11.80 -6.12
C SER A 159 1.27 11.01 -7.21
N GLU A 160 1.09 9.72 -6.96
CA GLU A 160 0.22 8.84 -7.71
C GLU A 160 -0.73 8.18 -6.72
N THR A 161 -2.02 8.14 -7.03
CA THR A 161 -3.03 7.48 -6.17
C THR A 161 -3.57 6.24 -6.84
N LEU A 162 -3.41 5.11 -6.16
CA LEU A 162 -3.97 3.82 -6.53
C LEU A 162 -5.28 3.63 -5.76
N ILE A 163 -6.41 3.51 -6.46
CA ILE A 163 -7.72 3.40 -5.82
C ILE A 163 -8.11 1.93 -5.77
N ALA A 164 -8.47 1.44 -4.58
CA ALA A 164 -8.95 0.09 -4.41
C ALA A 164 -10.28 -0.11 -5.15
N TRP A 165 -10.42 -1.27 -5.79
CA TRP A 165 -11.67 -1.71 -6.38
C TRP A 165 -11.92 -3.17 -6.02
N THR A 166 -13.20 -3.54 -5.99
CA THR A 166 -13.60 -4.92 -5.78
C THR A 166 -13.86 -5.54 -7.14
N PRO A 167 -13.12 -6.59 -7.53
CA PRO A 167 -13.46 -7.35 -8.72
C PRO A 167 -14.85 -7.93 -8.57
N SER A 168 -15.77 -7.49 -9.43
CA SER A 168 -17.08 -8.11 -9.53
C SER A 168 -16.85 -9.57 -9.92
N ASN A 169 -17.26 -10.50 -9.05
CA ASN A 169 -17.42 -11.88 -9.44
C ASN A 169 -18.46 -11.92 -10.56
N GLN A 170 -18.04 -11.93 -11.82
CA GLN A 170 -18.90 -12.37 -12.91
C GLN A 170 -18.64 -13.85 -13.15
N PRO A 171 -19.57 -14.74 -12.75
CA PRO A 171 -19.73 -15.98 -13.47
C PRO A 171 -20.44 -15.65 -14.80
N GLN A 172 -19.82 -16.00 -15.92
CA GLN A 172 -20.56 -16.41 -17.11
C GLN A 172 -20.48 -17.92 -17.23
#